data_AF-A0A932F644-F1
#
_entry.id   AF-A0A932F644-F1
#
_cell.length_a   1.000
_cell.length_b   1.000
_cell.length_c   1.000
_cell.angle_alpha   90.00
_cell.angle_beta   90.00
_cell.angle_gamma   90.00
#
_symmetry.space_group_name_H-M   'P 1'
#
loop_
_entity.id
_entity.type
_entity.pdbx_description
1 polymer ?
#
loop_
_entity_poly.entity_id
_entity_poly.type
_entity_poly.pdbx_seq_one_letter_code
_entity_poly.pdbx_strand_id
1 'polypeptide(L)'
;MTSVVYKITYPNGKIYVGQDRTNSINYFGSPNDSYIAKDFTKSERQKFTVTREILWESENAPQAEVSRKEMEFILSLKSNDPAIGYNLNPPFKG
;
A
#
# COMPACT_ATOMS: atom_id res chain seq x y z
N MET A 1 9.93 18.48 1.45
CA MET A 1 8.58 17.90 1.65
C MET A 1 8.76 16.54 2.29
N THR A 2 7.96 16.22 3.29
CA THR A 2 8.08 14.95 4.03
C THR A 2 7.80 13.76 3.10
N SER A 3 8.71 12.82 3.05
CA SER A 3 8.47 11.53 2.41
C SER A 3 7.89 10.57 3.42
N VAL A 4 6.88 9.80 3.02
CA VAL A 4 6.19 8.84 3.87
C VAL A 4 6.09 7.48 3.17
N VAL A 5 6.09 6.42 3.96
CA VAL A 5 5.60 5.10 3.56
C VAL A 5 4.28 4.88 4.30
N TYR A 6 3.26 4.47 3.58
CA TYR A 6 1.91 4.28 4.09
C TYR A 6 1.36 2.89 3.76
N LYS A 7 0.31 2.52 4.49
CA LYS A 7 -0.49 1.32 4.29
C LYS A 7 -1.94 1.73 4.04
N ILE A 8 -2.56 1.16 3.02
CA ILE A 8 -4.00 1.21 2.79
C ILE A 8 -4.58 -0.14 3.22
N THR A 9 -5.57 -0.12 4.10
CA THR A 9 -6.35 -1.32 4.46
C THR A 9 -7.71 -1.25 3.80
N TYR A 10 -8.07 -2.32 3.09
CA TYR A 10 -9.35 -2.49 2.39
C TYR A 10 -10.39 -3.19 3.29
N PRO A 11 -11.70 -3.14 2.94
CA PRO A 11 -12.75 -3.74 3.77
C PRO A 11 -12.61 -5.25 4.00
N ASN A 12 -11.97 -5.96 3.08
CA ASN A 12 -11.69 -7.39 3.20
C ASN A 12 -10.46 -7.70 4.08
N GLY A 13 -9.86 -6.69 4.70
CA GLY A 13 -8.67 -6.81 5.54
C GLY A 13 -7.35 -6.85 4.77
N LYS A 14 -7.38 -6.95 3.43
CA LYS A 14 -6.16 -6.93 2.63
C LYS A 14 -5.53 -5.54 2.60
N ILE A 15 -4.21 -5.50 2.43
CA ILE A 15 -3.43 -4.27 2.51
C ILE A 15 -2.68 -3.94 1.22
N TYR A 16 -2.37 -2.66 1.03
CA TYR A 16 -1.41 -2.18 0.04
C TYR A 16 -0.41 -1.24 0.73
N VAL A 17 0.88 -1.46 0.53
CA VAL A 17 1.95 -0.59 1.02
C VAL A 17 2.47 0.25 -0.14
N GLY A 18 2.60 1.55 0.07
CA GLY A 18 3.15 2.47 -0.93
C GLY A 18 3.95 3.59 -0.28
N GLN A 19 4.70 4.32 -1.09
CA GLN A 19 5.39 5.56 -0.68
C GLN A 19 4.77 6.81 -1.30
N ASP A 20 4.93 7.95 -0.64
CA ASP A 20 4.59 9.28 -1.14
C ASP A 20 5.71 10.26 -0.76
N ARG A 21 6.23 11.00 -1.73
CA ARG A 21 7.34 11.96 -1.55
C ARG A 21 6.89 13.42 -1.59
N THR A 22 5.59 13.61 -1.74
CA THR A 22 4.92 14.91 -1.82
C THR A 22 4.14 15.24 -0.54
N ASN A 23 3.92 14.24 0.32
CA ASN A 23 3.07 14.33 1.50
C ASN A 23 1.62 14.76 1.17
N SER A 24 1.07 14.23 0.09
CA SER A 24 -0.28 14.51 -0.34
C SER A 24 -1.30 13.75 0.52
N ILE A 25 -2.24 14.48 1.12
CA ILE A 25 -3.30 13.91 1.95
C ILE A 25 -4.26 13.01 1.17
N ASN A 26 -4.41 13.21 -0.15
CA ASN A 26 -5.35 12.46 -1.00
C ASN A 26 -4.66 11.43 -1.92
N TYR A 27 -3.38 11.13 -1.68
CA TYR A 27 -2.66 10.11 -2.45
C TYR A 27 -2.73 8.73 -1.76
N PHE A 28 -3.37 7.79 -2.44
CA PHE A 28 -3.58 6.39 -1.98
C PHE A 28 -2.78 5.38 -2.81
N GLY A 29 -1.86 5.86 -3.66
CA GLY A 29 -1.05 5.02 -4.53
C GLY A 29 -1.76 4.60 -5.81
N SER A 30 -1.18 3.61 -6.48
CA SER A 30 -1.66 3.07 -7.75
C SER A 30 -1.61 1.53 -7.75
N PRO A 31 -2.29 0.87 -6.79
CA PRO A 31 -2.40 -0.60 -6.83
C PRO A 31 -3.13 -1.05 -8.11
N ASN A 32 -2.85 -2.27 -8.55
CA ASN A 32 -3.48 -2.81 -9.74
C ASN A 32 -4.99 -3.03 -9.51
N ASP A 33 -5.81 -2.26 -10.21
CA ASP A 33 -7.27 -2.25 -10.08
C ASP A 33 -7.90 -3.63 -10.34
N SER A 34 -7.40 -4.36 -11.33
CA SER A 34 -7.90 -5.68 -11.71
C SER A 34 -7.66 -6.75 -10.63
N TYR A 35 -6.67 -6.57 -9.76
CA TYR A 35 -6.42 -7.49 -8.64
C TYR A 35 -7.35 -7.21 -7.47
N ILE A 36 -7.49 -5.94 -7.09
CA ILE A 36 -8.42 -5.52 -6.03
C ILE A 36 -9.84 -5.93 -6.44
N ALA A 37 -10.22 -5.65 -7.68
CA ALA A 37 -11.51 -5.98 -8.26
C ALA A 37 -11.96 -7.45 -8.04
N LYS A 38 -11.02 -8.41 -8.00
CA LYS A 38 -11.36 -9.83 -7.83
C LYS A 38 -11.97 -10.14 -6.46
N ASP A 39 -11.69 -9.31 -5.46
CA ASP A 39 -12.15 -9.52 -4.09
C ASP A 39 -13.43 -8.74 -3.73
N PHE A 40 -14.02 -8.00 -4.68
CA PHE A 40 -15.21 -7.16 -4.41
C PHE A 40 -16.33 -7.38 -5.43
N THR A 41 -17.52 -7.64 -4.91
CA THR A 41 -18.77 -7.67 -5.67
C THR A 41 -19.16 -6.28 -6.20
N LYS A 42 -20.08 -6.23 -7.17
CA LYS A 42 -20.58 -4.96 -7.72
C LYS A 42 -21.20 -4.06 -6.64
N SER A 43 -21.91 -4.64 -5.66
CA SER A 43 -22.54 -3.92 -4.55
C SER A 43 -21.51 -3.32 -3.60
N GLU A 44 -20.47 -4.08 -3.21
CA GLU A 44 -19.43 -3.59 -2.31
C GLU A 44 -18.63 -2.43 -2.94
N ARG A 45 -18.47 -2.45 -4.28
CA ARG A 45 -17.81 -1.36 -5.01
C ARG A 45 -18.60 -0.05 -5.01
N GLN A 46 -19.91 -0.07 -4.77
CA GLN A 46 -20.72 1.16 -4.77
C GLN A 46 -20.37 2.07 -3.60
N LYS A 47 -19.99 1.46 -2.46
CA LYS A 47 -19.60 2.19 -1.26
C LYS A 47 -18.74 1.30 -0.38
N PHE A 48 -17.49 1.69 -0.21
CA PHE A 48 -16.62 1.12 0.78
C PHE A 48 -15.69 2.18 1.37
N THR A 49 -15.11 1.88 2.51
CA THR A 49 -14.12 2.71 3.17
C THR A 49 -12.76 2.03 3.12
N VAL A 50 -11.72 2.84 3.00
CA VAL A 50 -10.34 2.40 3.19
C VAL A 50 -9.70 3.22 4.30
N THR A 51 -8.72 2.64 4.98
CA THR A 51 -7.95 3.34 6.00
C THR A 51 -6.53 3.52 5.51
N ARG A 52 -6.04 4.77 5.48
CA ARG A 52 -4.64 5.10 5.20
C ARG A 52 -3.91 5.35 6.52
N GLU A 53 -2.79 4.66 6.71
CA GLU A 53 -1.95 4.71 7.92
C GLU A 53 -0.51 5.02 7.50
N ILE A 54 0.14 6.01 8.14
CA ILE A 54 1.57 6.26 7.94
C ILE A 54 2.36 5.22 8.75
N LEU A 55 3.22 4.47 8.07
CA LEU A 55 4.11 3.47 8.68
C LEU A 55 5.47 4.06 9.03
N TRP A 56 5.93 5.03 8.25
CA TRP A 56 7.22 5.69 8.40
C TRP A 56 7.20 7.04 7.69
N GLU A 57 7.96 8.01 8.22
CA GLU A 57 8.12 9.33 7.63
C GLU A 57 9.54 9.89 7.83
N SER A 58 9.97 10.74 6.91
CA SER A 58 11.21 11.50 7.03
C SER A 58 11.20 12.75 6.16
N GLU A 59 11.75 13.84 6.68
CA GLU A 59 11.89 15.10 5.94
C GLU A 59 13.09 15.11 4.99
N ASN A 60 14.13 14.31 5.30
CA ASN A 60 15.46 14.42 4.70
C ASN A 60 15.99 13.11 4.12
N ALA A 61 15.21 12.03 4.16
CA ALA A 61 15.65 10.74 3.64
C ALA A 61 15.88 10.78 2.11
N PRO A 62 16.99 10.21 1.62
CA PRO A 62 17.18 10.06 0.19
C PRO A 62 16.16 9.08 -0.39
N GLN A 63 15.84 9.25 -1.67
CA GLN A 63 14.89 8.40 -2.40
C GLN A 63 15.14 6.89 -2.19
N ALA A 64 16.40 6.47 -2.20
CA ALA A 64 16.78 5.06 -2.03
C ALA A 64 16.38 4.52 -0.64
N GLU A 65 16.43 5.34 0.40
CA GLU A 65 16.01 4.93 1.74
C GLU A 65 14.49 4.77 1.82
N VAL A 66 13.73 5.71 1.23
CA VAL A 66 12.26 5.61 1.18
C VAL A 66 11.83 4.32 0.48
N SER A 67 12.45 4.00 -0.66
CA SER A 67 12.15 2.75 -1.39
C SER A 67 12.62 1.49 -0.66
N ARG A 68 13.74 1.57 0.09
CA ARG A 68 14.16 0.48 0.98
C ARG A 68 13.15 0.25 2.10
N LYS A 69 12.62 1.33 2.71
CA LYS A 69 11.60 1.25 3.75
C LYS A 69 10.28 0.70 3.23
N GLU A 70 9.83 1.13 2.06
CA GLU A 70 8.67 0.55 1.37
C GLU A 70 8.82 -0.96 1.19
N MET A 71 9.97 -1.43 0.68
CA MET A 71 10.24 -2.86 0.51
C MET A 71 10.30 -3.63 1.84
N GLU A 72 10.90 -3.04 2.88
CA GLU A 72 10.94 -3.59 4.24
C GLU A 72 9.52 -3.81 4.79
N PHE A 73 8.61 -2.85 4.60
CA PHE A 73 7.21 -2.97 5.02
C PHE A 73 6.41 -3.94 4.15
N ILE A 74 6.62 -3.96 2.82
CA ILE A 74 5.94 -4.93 1.94
C ILE A 74 6.24 -6.37 2.39
N LEU A 75 7.51 -6.66 2.70
CA LEU A 75 7.94 -8.00 3.10
C LEU A 75 7.51 -8.36 4.53
N SER A 76 7.69 -7.44 5.49
CA SER A 76 7.34 -7.70 6.90
C SER A 76 5.83 -7.83 7.12
N LEU A 77 5.02 -7.03 6.43
CA LEU A 77 3.57 -7.13 6.47
C LEU A 77 3.00 -8.15 5.47
N LYS A 78 3.87 -8.77 4.66
CA LYS A 78 3.50 -9.70 3.58
C LYS A 78 2.45 -9.14 2.64
N SER A 79 2.47 -7.82 2.38
CA SER A 79 1.48 -7.21 1.48
C SER A 79 1.63 -7.65 0.03
N ASN A 80 2.69 -8.39 -0.30
CA ASN A 80 2.88 -9.07 -1.58
C ASN A 80 2.29 -10.47 -1.67
N ASP A 81 1.92 -11.09 -0.54
CA ASP A 81 1.16 -12.35 -0.52
C ASP A 81 -0.29 -12.06 -0.95
N PRO A 82 -0.82 -12.68 -2.02
CA PRO A 82 -2.19 -12.45 -2.48
C PRO A 82 -3.29 -12.74 -1.44
N ALA A 83 -2.98 -13.53 -0.40
CA ALA A 83 -3.89 -13.76 0.71
C ALA A 83 -3.95 -12.57 1.69
N ILE A 84 -2.90 -11.73 1.72
CA ILE A 84 -2.72 -10.65 2.70
C ILE A 84 -2.79 -9.27 2.05
N GLY A 85 -2.34 -9.09 0.81
CA GLY A 85 -2.28 -7.78 0.20
C GLY A 85 -2.24 -7.75 -1.32
N TYR A 86 -2.03 -6.53 -1.83
CA TYR A 86 -2.14 -6.16 -3.24
C TYR A 86 -0.84 -5.67 -3.87
N ASN A 87 0.29 -5.68 -3.15
CA ASN A 87 1.58 -5.40 -3.76
C ASN A 87 1.96 -6.56 -4.69
N LEU A 88 2.47 -6.25 -5.88
CA LEU A 88 2.95 -7.29 -6.82
C LEU A 88 4.48 -7.37 -6.84
N ASN A 89 5.16 -6.38 -6.26
CA ASN A 89 6.61 -6.27 -6.20
C ASN A 89 7.05 -6.00 -4.76
N PRO A 90 8.06 -6.74 -4.25
CA PRO A 90 8.69 -7.91 -4.87
C PRO A 90 7.70 -9.09 -5.01
N PRO A 91 7.91 -10.00 -5.98
CA PRO A 91 7.03 -11.16 -6.17
C PRO A 91 7.02 -12.03 -4.92
N PHE A 92 5.83 -12.53 -4.55
CA PHE A 92 5.68 -13.48 -3.46
C PHE A 92 6.36 -14.81 -3.80
N LYS A 93 7.07 -15.40 -2.83
CA LYS A 93 7.91 -16.59 -3.05
C LYS A 93 7.41 -17.88 -2.39
N GLY A 94 6.29 -17.84 -1.66
CA GLY A 94 5.75 -19.01 -0.95
C GLY A 94 6.54 -19.36 0.31
#